data_AF-A0AAV4CVK2-F1
#
_entry.id   AF-A0AAV4CVK2-F1
#
_cell.length_a   1.000
_cell.length_b   1.000
_cell.length_c   1.000
_cell.angle_alpha   90.00
_cell.angle_beta   90.00
_cell.angle_gamma   90.00
#
_symmetry.space_group_name_H-M   'P 1'
#
loop_
_entity.id
_entity.type
_entity.pdbx_description
1 polymer ?
#
loop_
_entity_poly.entity_id
_entity_poly.type
_entity_poly.pdbx_seq_one_letter_code
_entity_poly.pdbx_strand_id
1 'polypeptide(L)'
;MKNDPDLLSKIIFSDEVTFHLSEKMNKHNVRIWGTQNPHATLEFEHNSPKVNVFCAATDKAVYGPFVFEGLSITGSTVALMFAGLQEGHISSAFEIR
;
A
#
# COMPACT_ATOMS: atom_id res chain seq x y z
N MET A 1 -30.35 -3.02 12.74
CA MET A 1 -29.27 -2.16 12.20
C MET A 1 -29.95 -0.95 11.59
N LYS A 2 -30.08 0.14 12.34
CA LYS A 2 -30.87 1.32 11.91
C LYS A 2 -30.12 2.04 10.79
N ASN A 3 -30.84 2.51 9.77
CA ASN A 3 -30.33 3.39 8.72
C ASN A 3 -29.90 4.71 9.36
N ASP A 4 -28.64 4.80 9.77
CA ASP A 4 -27.99 6.06 10.10
C ASP A 4 -27.50 6.68 8.78
N PRO A 5 -28.15 7.76 8.27
CA PRO A 5 -27.74 8.38 7.02
C PRO A 5 -26.32 8.96 7.08
N ASP A 6 -25.79 9.21 8.29
CA ASP A 6 -24.46 9.78 8.49
C ASP A 6 -23.38 8.72 8.70
N LEU A 7 -23.71 7.43 8.57
CA LEU A 7 -22.77 6.33 8.80
C LEU A 7 -21.49 6.47 7.96
N LEU A 8 -21.62 6.88 6.69
CA LEU A 8 -20.49 7.03 5.77
C LEU A 8 -19.51 8.12 6.23
N SER A 9 -20.02 9.21 6.82
CA SER A 9 -19.19 10.31 7.32
C SER A 9 -18.38 9.95 8.58
N LYS A 10 -18.72 8.82 9.21
CA LYS A 10 -18.07 8.30 10.42
C LYS A 10 -17.09 7.16 10.12
N ILE A 11 -17.07 6.67 8.88
CA ILE A 11 -16.19 5.57 8.46
C ILE A 11 -14.91 6.16 7.86
N ILE A 12 -13.77 5.69 8.37
CA ILE A 12 -12.46 5.92 7.77
C ILE A 12 -12.02 4.59 7.15
N PHE A 13 -11.77 4.61 5.84
CA PHE A 13 -11.14 3.50 5.13
C PHE A 13 -9.63 3.69 5.17
N SER A 14 -8.87 2.62 5.34
CA SER A 14 -7.41 2.69 5.28
C SER A 14 -6.87 1.46 4.59
N ASP A 15 -5.77 1.63 3.88
CA ASP A 15 -5.08 0.51 3.23
C ASP A 15 -3.58 0.75 3.18
N GLU A 16 -2.85 -0.33 2.96
CA GLU A 16 -1.41 -0.34 2.80
C GLU A 16 -1.03 -0.83 1.40
N VAL A 17 0.01 -0.24 0.84
CA VAL A 17 0.56 -0.64 -0.45
C VAL A 17 2.08 -0.70 -0.38
N THR A 18 2.65 -1.79 -0.89
CA THR A 18 4.10 -1.97 -0.99
C THR A 18 4.57 -1.69 -2.42
N PHE A 19 5.44 -0.71 -2.57
CA PHE A 19 6.14 -0.44 -3.82
C PHE A 19 7.52 -1.09 -3.80
N HIS A 20 7.82 -1.90 -4.80
CA HIS A 20 9.18 -2.36 -5.05
C HIS A 20 9.92 -1.27 -5.83
N LEU A 21 11.04 -0.78 -5.29
CA LEU A 21 11.87 0.24 -5.95
C LEU A 21 12.84 -0.35 -6.97
N SER A 22 12.90 -1.69 -7.09
CA SER A 22 13.66 -2.31 -8.17
C SER A 22 12.95 -2.10 -9.50
N GLU A 23 13.71 -1.69 -10.52
CA GLU A 23 13.26 -1.66 -11.92
C GLU A 23 12.83 -3.05 -12.43
N LYS A 24 13.17 -4.11 -11.68
CA LYS A 24 12.72 -5.47 -11.94
C LYS A 24 11.30 -5.63 -11.40
N MET A 25 10.34 -5.54 -12.31
CA MET A 25 8.95 -5.95 -12.06
C MET A 25 8.91 -7.43 -11.67
N ASN A 26 8.11 -7.72 -10.65
CA ASN A 26 7.84 -9.08 -10.23
C ASN A 26 6.95 -9.76 -11.28
N LYS A 27 7.59 -10.37 -12.28
CA LYS A 27 6.90 -11.09 -13.35
C LYS A 27 6.54 -12.50 -12.88
N HIS A 28 5.75 -12.63 -11.81
CA HIS A 28 5.29 -13.93 -11.32
C HIS A 28 4.56 -14.77 -12.39
N ASN A 29 4.14 -14.15 -13.50
CA ASN A 29 3.68 -14.82 -14.72
C ASN A 29 4.54 -14.46 -15.96
N VAL A 30 5.87 -14.61 -15.92
CA VAL A 30 6.63 -14.66 -17.19
C VAL A 30 6.22 -15.93 -17.94
N ARG A 31 5.45 -15.77 -19.00
CA ARG A 31 5.24 -16.85 -19.97
C ARG A 31 6.14 -16.61 -21.17
N ILE A 32 7.22 -17.38 -21.26
CA ILE A 32 8.13 -17.36 -22.40
C ILE A 32 7.53 -18.27 -23.48
N TRP A 33 7.22 -17.71 -24.64
CA TRP A 33 6.72 -18.48 -25.79
C TRP A 33 7.85 -18.71 -26.79
N GLY A 34 7.91 -19.92 -27.35
CA GLY A 34 8.85 -20.31 -28.38
C GLY A 34 8.39 -21.59 -29.06
N THR A 35 8.79 -21.80 -30.31
CA THR A 35 8.52 -23.03 -31.07
C THR A 35 9.30 -24.24 -30.53
N GLN A 36 10.36 -24.01 -29.76
CA GLN A 36 11.09 -24.99 -28.96
C GLN A 36 11.21 -24.48 -27.52
N ASN A 37 11.37 -25.40 -26.56
CA ASN A 37 11.53 -25.06 -25.14
C ASN A 37 12.74 -24.12 -24.96
N PRO A 38 12.54 -22.87 -24.51
CA PRO A 38 13.60 -21.87 -24.49
C PRO A 38 14.66 -22.12 -23.40
N HIS A 39 14.45 -23.08 -22.47
CA HIS A 39 15.36 -23.37 -21.35
C HIS A 39 15.80 -22.12 -20.56
N ALA A 40 15.00 -21.07 -20.60
CA ALA A 40 15.33 -19.78 -19.99
C ALA A 40 14.77 -19.75 -18.57
N THR A 41 15.67 -19.64 -17.60
CA THR A 41 15.34 -19.35 -16.20
C THR A 41 15.58 -17.86 -15.96
N LEU A 42 14.56 -17.14 -15.49
CA LEU A 42 14.71 -15.75 -15.07
C LEU A 42 14.86 -15.72 -13.55
N GLU A 43 16.08 -15.48 -13.06
CA GLU A 43 16.31 -15.28 -11.63
C GLU A 43 15.81 -13.89 -11.21
N PHE A 44 15.04 -13.85 -10.13
CA PHE A 44 14.53 -12.61 -9.55
C PHE A 44 15.18 -12.33 -8.20
N GLU A 45 15.52 -11.08 -7.96
CA GLU A 45 16.12 -10.65 -6.70
C GLU A 45 15.04 -10.57 -5.61
N HIS A 46 15.03 -11.56 -4.72
CA HIS A 46 14.02 -11.71 -3.67
C HIS A 46 13.95 -10.52 -2.69
N ASN A 47 15.09 -9.85 -2.44
CA ASN A 47 15.23 -8.76 -1.46
C ASN A 47 15.44 -7.39 -2.11
N SER A 48 14.71 -7.09 -3.19
CA SER A 48 14.67 -5.73 -3.74
C SER A 48 14.25 -4.71 -2.67
N PRO A 49 14.81 -3.48 -2.67
CA PRO A 49 14.35 -2.42 -1.80
C PRO A 49 12.85 -2.16 -1.97
N LYS A 50 12.14 -2.05 -0.86
CA LYS A 50 10.69 -1.83 -0.84
C LYS A 50 10.36 -0.62 0.02
N VAL A 51 9.28 0.04 -0.36
CA VAL A 51 8.68 1.15 0.38
C VAL A 51 7.24 0.77 0.66
N ASN A 52 6.83 0.87 1.91
CA ASN A 52 5.44 0.67 2.30
C ASN A 52 4.78 2.03 2.47
N VAL A 53 3.62 2.20 1.86
CA VAL A 53 2.83 3.41 1.95
C VAL A 53 1.50 3.07 2.60
N PHE A 54 1.10 3.88 3.57
CA PHE A 54 -0.20 3.80 4.21
C PHE A 54 -0.99 5.08 3.93
N CYS A 55 -2.26 4.92 3.59
CA CYS A 55 -3.19 6.03 3.43
C CYS A 55 -4.52 5.68 4.09
N ALA A 56 -5.23 6.72 4.52
CA ALA A 56 -6.61 6.61 4.96
C ALA A 56 -7.49 7.61 4.22
N ALA A 57 -8.77 7.31 4.05
CA ALA A 57 -9.72 8.15 3.35
C ALA A 57 -11.10 8.12 4.02
N THR A 58 -11.78 9.26 3.97
CA THR A 58 -13.20 9.39 4.29
C THR A 58 -13.95 9.86 3.05
N ASP A 59 -15.25 10.10 3.20
CA ASP A 59 -16.07 10.79 2.20
C ASP A 59 -15.58 12.22 1.87
N LYS A 60 -14.73 12.82 2.71
CA LYS A 60 -14.34 14.24 2.62
C LYS A 60 -12.86 14.47 2.35
N ALA A 61 -11.97 13.55 2.74
CA ALA A 61 -10.54 13.78 2.68
C ALA A 61 -9.74 12.49 2.57
N VAL A 62 -8.52 12.62 2.05
CA VAL A 62 -7.48 11.60 2.13
C VAL A 62 -6.41 12.06 3.12
N TYR A 63 -6.03 11.18 4.03
CA TYR A 63 -4.97 11.36 5.01
C TYR A 63 -3.75 10.53 4.62
N GLY A 64 -2.57 11.17 4.58
CA GLY A 64 -1.34 10.54 4.10
C GLY A 64 -1.23 10.56 2.57
N PRO A 65 -0.02 10.35 2.03
CA PRO A 65 0.73 9.10 2.18
C PRO A 65 1.78 9.10 3.30
N PHE A 66 1.68 8.11 4.18
CA PHE A 66 2.71 7.83 5.19
C PHE A 66 3.68 6.80 4.64
N VAL A 67 4.92 7.21 4.44
CA VAL A 67 5.97 6.40 3.82
C VAL A 67 6.83 5.75 4.89
N PHE A 68 6.96 4.43 4.84
CA PHE A 68 7.78 3.64 5.76
C PHE A 68 8.87 2.90 4.99
N GLU A 69 10.12 3.13 5.38
CA GLU A 69 11.28 2.41 4.86
C GLU A 69 11.49 1.12 5.67
N GLY A 70 11.38 -0.04 5.04
CA GLY A 70 11.56 -1.33 5.71
C GLY A 70 11.10 -2.54 4.91
N LEU A 71 11.75 -3.68 5.15
CA LEU A 71 11.63 -4.90 4.33
C LEU A 71 10.27 -5.61 4.42
N SER A 72 9.53 -5.42 5.52
CA SER A 72 8.27 -6.12 5.78
C SER A 72 7.30 -5.30 6.62
N ILE A 73 6.04 -5.28 6.19
CA ILE A 73 4.92 -4.83 7.03
C ILE A 73 4.79 -5.84 8.16
N THR A 74 5.02 -5.39 9.39
CA THR A 74 4.87 -6.18 10.61
C THR A 74 3.73 -5.59 11.43
N GLY A 75 3.14 -6.33 12.37
CA GLY A 75 2.08 -5.80 13.24
C GLY A 75 2.48 -4.53 13.99
N SER A 76 3.76 -4.36 14.30
CA SER A 76 4.32 -3.11 14.85
C SER A 76 4.27 -1.94 13.87
N THR A 77 4.59 -2.15 12.59
CA THR A 77 4.50 -1.13 11.54
C THR A 77 3.05 -0.68 11.36
N VAL A 78 2.10 -1.61 11.36
CA VAL A 78 0.67 -1.32 11.27
C VAL A 78 0.19 -0.53 12.49
N ALA A 79 0.63 -0.88 13.70
CA ALA A 79 0.30 -0.10 14.90
C ALA A 79 0.84 1.34 14.81
N LEU A 80 2.03 1.54 14.25
CA LEU A 80 2.59 2.87 14.00
C LEU A 80 1.82 3.65 12.92
N MET A 81 1.29 2.98 11.89
CA MET A 81 0.41 3.60 10.89
C MET A 81 -0.87 4.17 11.54
N PHE A 82 -1.51 3.41 12.43
CA PHE A 82 -2.68 3.88 13.18
C PHE A 82 -2.33 4.99 14.19
N ALA A 83 -1.18 4.89 14.87
CA ALA A 83 -0.71 5.96 15.74
C ALA A 83 -0.45 7.26 14.95
N GLY A 84 0.13 7.16 13.76
CA GLY A 84 0.31 8.30 12.84
C GLY A 84 -1.01 8.95 12.42
N LEU A 85 -2.07 8.17 12.24
CA LEU A 85 -3.42 8.68 11.98
C LEU A 85 -4.05 9.39 13.19
N GLN A 86 -3.72 8.98 14.41
CA GLN A 86 -4.21 9.58 15.65
C GLN A 86 -3.42 10.84 16.04
N GLU A 87 -2.09 10.81 15.93
CA GLU A 87 -1.22 11.95 16.26
C GLU A 87 -1.20 13.02 15.15
N GLY A 88 -1.32 12.59 13.89
CA GLY A 88 -1.62 13.44 12.76
C GLY A 88 -3.06 13.91 12.85
N HIS A 89 -3.31 14.91 13.68
CA HIS A 89 -4.59 15.52 14.03
C HIS A 89 -5.44 15.96 12.80
N ILE A 90 -5.94 15.06 11.95
CA ILE A 90 -6.87 15.31 10.81
C ILE A 90 -6.39 16.44 9.84
N SER A 91 -5.15 16.93 9.98
CA SER A 91 -4.72 18.23 9.42
C SER A 91 -3.90 18.07 8.13
N SER A 92 -3.39 16.87 7.84
CA SER A 92 -2.82 16.52 6.52
C SER A 92 -3.88 15.91 5.61
N ALA A 93 -5.05 16.55 5.51
CA ALA A 93 -6.04 16.21 4.50
C ALA A 93 -5.57 16.74 3.14
N PHE A 94 -5.15 15.83 2.24
CA PHE A 94 -5.00 16.16 0.83
C PHE A 94 -6.39 16.05 0.18
N GLU A 95 -6.93 17.16 -0.28
CA GLU A 95 -8.21 17.21 -1.00
C GLU A 95 -7.97 16.80 -2.46
N ILE A 96 -8.55 15.69 -2.90
CA ILE A 96 -8.52 15.29 -4.31
C ILE A 96 -9.51 16.20 -5.07
N ARG A 97 -8.98 17.13 -5.87
CA ARG A 97 -9.77 17.94 -6.83
C ARG A 97 -9.92 17.26 -8.17
#